data_AF-A0A5C8UWG9-F1
#
_entry.id   AF-A0A5C8UWG9-F1
#
_cell.length_a   1.000
_cell.length_b   1.000
_cell.length_c   1.000
_cell.angle_alpha   90.00
_cell.angle_beta   90.00
_cell.angle_gamma   90.00
#
_symmetry.space_group_name_H-M   'P 1'
#
loop_
_entity.id
_entity.type
_entity.pdbx_description
1 polymer ?
#
loop_
_entity_poly.entity_id
_entity_poly.type
_entity_poly.pdbx_seq_one_letter_code
_entity_poly.pdbx_strand_id
1 'polypeptide(L)' 'AGEFKRIGKDGREIWLQATYNPILDRRGKPIKVVKFAADVTAAVLERRRRADLQSALARDLTAIAEAASGVSQQAGQAA' A
#
# COMPACT_ATOMS: atom_id res chain seq x y z
N ALA A 1 10.83 12.46 -1.60
CA ALA A 1 9.41 12.53 -2.02
C ALA A 1 8.62 11.56 -1.18
N GLY A 2 7.37 11.87 -0.82
CA GLY A 2 6.53 10.98 -0.01
C GLY A 2 5.11 10.89 -0.57
N GLU A 3 4.43 9.79 -0.28
CA GLU A 3 2.99 9.63 -0.52
C GLU A 3 2.23 10.00 0.75
N PHE A 4 1.23 10.87 0.61
CA PHE A 4 0.46 11.38 1.74
C PHE A 4 -1.02 11.23 1.45
N LYS A 5 -1.73 10.55 2.37
CA LYS A 5 -3.19 10.51 2.37
C LYS A 5 -3.75 11.89 2.74
N ARG A 6 -4.75 12.33 2.00
CA ARG A 6 -5.49 13.57 2.26
C ARG A 6 -6.98 13.35 2.01
N ILE A 7 -7.81 14.16 2.66
CA ILE A 7 -9.25 14.21 2.41
C ILE A 7 -9.53 15.41 1.50
N GLY A 8 -10.14 15.15 0.35
CA GLY A 8 -10.58 16.14 -0.62
C GLY A 8 -11.74 16.98 -0.09
N LYS A 9 -12.04 18.10 -0.77
CA LYS A 9 -13.16 18.98 -0.39
C LYS A 9 -14.51 18.27 -0.44
N ASP A 10 -14.64 17.29 -1.33
CA ASP A 10 -15.79 16.41 -1.51
C ASP A 10 -15.81 15.24 -0.51
N GLY A 11 -14.90 15.20 0.46
CA GLY A 11 -14.79 14.15 1.48
C GLY A 11 -14.08 12.89 0.99
N ARG A 12 -13.61 12.83 -0.27
CA ARG A 12 -12.95 11.64 -0.80
C ARG A 12 -11.52 11.51 -0.30
N GLU A 13 -11.11 10.28 -0.05
CA GLU A 13 -9.70 9.95 0.19
C GLU A 13 -8.91 10.10 -1.11
N ILE A 14 -7.89 10.95 -1.10
CA ILE A 14 -6.91 11.09 -2.18
C ILE A 14 -5.51 10.80 -1.66
N TRP A 15 -4.66 10.27 -2.54
CA TRP A 15 -3.25 10.05 -2.26
C TRP A 15 -2.42 10.97 -3.13
N LEU A 16 -1.57 11.77 -2.50
CA LEU A 16 -0.69 12.70 -3.19
C LEU A 16 0.76 12.25 -3.02
N GLN A 17 1.45 11.98 -4.11
CA GLN A 17 2.90 11.93 -4.09
C GLN A 17 3.40 13.37 -4.20
N ALA A 18 4.13 13.84 -3.18
CA ALA A 18 4.52 15.24 -3.13
C ALA A 18 5.95 15.48 -2.65
N THR A 19 6.48 16.63 -3.08
CA THR A 19 7.71 17.23 -2.58
C THR A 19 7.42 18.68 -2.15
N TYR A 20 8.03 19.08 -1.04
CA TYR A 20 7.98 20.44 -0.53
C TYR A 20 9.35 21.06 -0.68
N ASN A 21 9.43 22.14 -1.46
CA ASN A 21 10.70 22.74 -1.85
C ASN A 21 10.68 24.20 -1.36
N PRO A 22 11.62 24.61 -0.50
CA PRO A 22 11.68 25.99 -0.04
C PRO A 22 12.15 26.90 -1.15
N ILE A 23 11.52 28.07 -1.27
CA ILE A 23 12.05 29.20 -2.02
C ILE A 23 12.83 30.06 -1.04
N LEU A 24 14.11 30.29 -1.35
CA LEU A 24 15.02 31.07 -0.53
C LEU A 24 15.13 32.50 -1.04
N ASP A 25 15.37 33.47 -0.14
CA ASP A 25 15.78 34.82 -0.52
C ASP A 25 17.28 34.88 -0.88
N ARG A 26 17.78 36.08 -1.22
CA ARG A 26 19.20 36.29 -1.57
C ARG A 26 20.18 35.99 -0.44
N ARG A 27 19.71 35.86 0.81
CA ARG A 27 20.50 35.52 2.00
C ARG A 27 20.34 34.03 2.37
N GLY A 28 19.69 33.23 1.53
CA GLY A 28 19.44 31.81 1.77
C GLY A 28 18.33 31.53 2.78
N LYS A 29 17.56 32.53 3.21
CA LYS A 29 16.47 32.34 4.18
C LYS A 29 15.20 31.87 3.45
N PRO A 30 14.55 30.79 3.89
CA PRO A 30 13.27 30.37 3.32
C PRO A 30 12.20 31.46 3.49
N ILE A 31 11.57 31.85 2.39
CA ILE A 31 10.49 32.84 2.37
C ILE A 31 9.15 32.24 1.93
N LYS A 32 9.18 31.12 1.18
CA LYS A 32 7.98 30.40 0.71
C LYS A 32 8.29 28.91 0.60
N VAL A 33 7.24 28.10 0.48
CA VAL A 33 7.35 26.67 0.14
C VAL A 33 6.46 26.40 -1.07
N VAL A 34 7.02 25.77 -2.09
CA VAL A 34 6.27 25.24 -3.23
C VAL A 34 6.07 23.75 -3.03
N LYS A 35 4.82 23.32 -3.16
CA LYS A 35 4.45 21.91 -3.17
C LYS A 35 4.22 21.48 -4.61
N PHE A 36 5.01 20.51 -5.07
CA PHE A 36 4.66 19.74 -6.26
C PHE A 36 3.95 18.48 -5.81
N ALA A 37 2.77 18.21 -6.37
CA ALA A 37 1.94 17.08 -5.99
C ALA A 37 1.33 16.44 -7.22
N ALA A 38 1.44 15.12 -7.32
CA ALA A 38 0.71 14.31 -8.28
C ALA A 38 -0.36 13.49 -7.54
N ASP A 39 -1.55 13.42 -8.09
CA ASP A 39 -2.57 12.49 -7.62
C ASP A 39 -2.17 11.07 -8.04
N VAL A 40 -1.94 10.22 -7.04
CA VAL A 40 -1.55 8.82 -7.19
C VAL A 40 -2.60 7.88 -6.59
N THR A 41 -3.82 8.37 -6.35
CA THR A 41 -4.92 7.62 -5.72
C THR A 41 -5.18 6.30 -6.44
N ALA A 42 -5.28 6.32 -7.76
CA ALA A 42 -5.50 5.11 -8.56
C ALA A 42 -4.39 4.06 -8.37
N ALA A 43 -3.12 4.50 -8.37
CA ALA A 43 -1.98 3.62 -8.17
C ALA A 43 -1.94 3.02 -6.76
N VAL A 44 -2.26 3.81 -5.73
CA VAL A 44 -2.33 3.33 -4.35
C VAL A 44 -3.45 2.32 -4.18
N LEU A 45 -4.63 2.58 -4.74
CA LEU A 45 -5.76 1.66 -4.66
C LEU A 45 -5.48 0.33 -5.36
N GLU A 46 -4.89 0.35 -6.56
CA GLU A 46 -4.54 -0.89 -7.25
C GLU A 46 -3.46 -1.68 -6.50
N ARG A 47 -2.46 -1.00 -5.94
CA ARG A 47 -1.43 -1.66 -5.10
C ARG A 47 -2.05 -2.31 -3.86
N ARG A 48 -2.99 -1.64 -3.19
CA ARG A 48 -3.72 -2.21 -2.05
C ARG A 48 -4.53 -3.42 -2.46
N ARG A 49 -5.32 -3.30 -3.53
CA ARG A 49 -6.14 -4.41 -4.06
C ARG A 49 -5.29 -5.64 -4.38
N ARG A 50 -4.11 -5.44 -4.99
CA ARG A 50 -3.18 -6.54 -5.27
C ARG A 50 -2.63 -7.17 -3.99
N ALA A 51 -2.24 -6.36 -3.01
CA ALA A 51 -1.76 -6.87 -1.73
C ALA A 51 -2.84 -7.71 -1.02
N ASP A 52 -4.09 -7.23 -1.00
CA ASP A 52 -5.22 -7.93 -0.39
C ASP A 52 -5.46 -9.29 -1.08
N LEU A 53 -5.44 -9.32 -2.41
CA LEU A 53 -5.57 -10.56 -3.19
C LEU A 53 -4.41 -11.53 -2.92
N GLN A 54 -3.18 -11.03 -2.85
CA GLN A 54 -2.01 -11.86 -2.52
C GLN A 54 -2.11 -12.44 -1.11
N SER A 55 -2.56 -11.65 -0.13
CA SER A 55 -2.77 -12.14 1.24
C SER A 55 -3.93 -13.13 1.34
N ALA A 56 -4.99 -13.00 0.53
CA ALA A 56 -6.04 -14.00 0.44
C ALA A 56 -5.50 -15.31 -0.13
N LEU A 57 -4.83 -15.26 -1.28
CA LEU A 57 -4.25 -16.44 -1.93
C LEU A 57 -3.24 -17.17 -1.02
N ALA A 58 -2.39 -16.42 -0.32
CA ALA A 58 -1.42 -17.00 0.60
C ALA A 58 -2.11 -17.80 1.73
N ARG A 59 -3.20 -17.27 2.30
CA ARG A 59 -3.99 -17.96 3.33
C ARG A 59 -4.63 -19.24 2.79
N ASP A 60 -5.20 -19.18 1.59
CA ASP A 60 -5.83 -20.34 0.96
C ASP A 60 -4.81 -21.45 0.69
N LEU A 61 -3.62 -21.10 0.19
CA LEU A 61 -2.54 -22.05 -0.04
C LEU A 61 -2.04 -22.70 1.26
N THR A 62 -1.93 -21.93 2.35
CA THR A 62 -1.60 -22.47 3.68
C THR A 62 -2.66 -23.48 4.13
N ALA A 63 -3.94 -23.14 4.03
CA ALA A 63 -5.03 -24.05 4.41
C ALA A 63 -5.04 -25.35 3.58
N ILE A 64 -4.77 -25.25 2.27
CA ILE A 64 -4.67 -26.42 1.38
C ILE A 64 -3.49 -27.31 1.80
N ALA A 65 -2.32 -26.73 2.07
CA ALA A 65 -1.14 -27.48 2.47
C ALA A 65 -1.35 -28.21 3.81
N GLU A 66 -2.00 -27.56 4.78
CA GLU A 66 -2.36 -28.16 6.06
C GLU A 66 -3.34 -29.32 5.89
N ALA A 67 -4.39 -29.14 5.09
CA ALA A 67 -5.36 -30.18 4.80
C ALA A 67 -4.71 -31.41 4.12
N ALA A 68 -3.84 -31.17 3.13
CA ALA A 68 -3.13 -32.25 2.44
C ALA A 68 -2.20 -33.03 3.38
N SER A 69 -1.46 -32.33 4.25
CA SER A 69 -0.60 -32.95 5.26
C SER A 69 -1.41 -33.81 6.25
N GLY A 70 -2.56 -33.30 6.71
CA GLY A 70 -3.47 -34.03 7.60
C GLY A 70 -3.97 -35.35 6.99
N VAL A 71 -4.34 -35.34 5.71
CA VAL A 71 -4.78 -36.54 4.98
C VAL A 71 -3.65 -37.57 4.87
N SER A 72 -2.43 -37.15 4.55
CA SER A 72 -1.27 -38.06 4.48
C SER A 72 -0.93 -38.69 5.84
N GLN A 73 -1.01 -37.91 6.93
CA GLN A 73 -0.77 -38.43 8.27
C GLN A 73 -1.83 -39.45 8.71
N GLN A 74 -3.11 -39.19 8.42
CA GLN A 74 -4.19 -40.14 8.72
C GLN A 74 -4.05 -41.45 7.94
N ALA A 75 -3.73 -41.38 6.65
CA ALA A 75 -3.53 -42.57 5.83
C ALA A 75 -2.34 -43.42 6.31
N GLY A 76 -1.26 -42.79 6.77
CA GLY A 76 -0.10 -43.48 7.32
C GLY A 76 -0.31 -44.11 8.70
N GLN A 77 -1.28 -43.63 9.49
CA GLN A 77 -1.64 -44.21 10.80
C GLN A 77 -2.64 -45.36 10.69
N ALA A 78 -3.35 -45.49 9.56
CA ALA A 78 -4.34 -46.53 9.32
C ALA A 78 -3.77 -47.80 8.64
N ALA A 79 -2.48 -47.79 8.31
CA ALA A 79 -1.73 -48.92 7.74
C ALA A 79 -0.86 -49.58 8.83
#